data_AF-A0A364RCG4-F1
#
_entry.id   AF-A0A364RCG4-F1
#
_cell.length_a   1.000
_cell.length_b   1.000
_cell.length_c   1.000
_cell.angle_alpha   90.00
_cell.angle_beta   90.00
_cell.angle_gamma   90.00
#
_symmetry.space_group_name_H-M   'P 1'
#
loop_
_entity.id
_entity.type
_entity.pdbx_description
1 polymer ?
#
loop_
_entity_poly.entity_id
_entity_poly.type
_entity_poly.pdbx_seq_one_letter_code
_entity_poly.pdbx_strand_id
1 'polypeptide(L)'
;MMTQNRRLFGIILGVLGILLIPLVAMQFTSEVDWDLFDFAVMGTLLLSTGLLCEFVIRTVKNKDYRIGLLALLVVALFLIWAELAVGILGSPFAGS
;
A
#
# COMPACT_ATOMS: atom_id res chain seq x y z
N MET A 1 11.27 26.08 9.47
CA MET A 1 10.31 24.96 9.67
C MET A 1 9.46 24.79 8.41
N MET A 2 9.93 24.01 7.45
CA MET A 2 9.21 23.63 6.21
C MET A 2 9.69 22.25 5.76
N THR A 3 9.39 21.18 6.51
CA THR A 3 9.81 19.82 6.14
C THR A 3 8.73 18.76 6.35
N GLN A 4 7.50 19.15 6.72
CA GLN A 4 6.41 18.21 6.98
C GLN A 4 5.72 17.70 5.70
N ASN A 5 5.63 18.53 4.66
CA ASN A 5 4.82 18.21 3.46
C ASN A 5 5.58 17.38 2.42
N ARG A 6 6.92 17.42 2.37
CA ARG A 6 7.68 16.71 1.34
C ARG A 6 7.55 15.19 1.45
N ARG A 7 7.51 14.66 2.68
CA ARG A 7 7.39 13.21 2.92
C ARG A 7 5.99 12.70 2.59
N LEU A 8 4.95 13.44 3.00
CA LEU A 8 3.57 13.15 2.61
C LEU A 8 3.37 13.24 1.10
N PHE A 9 3.92 14.27 0.46
CA PHE A 9 3.87 14.40 -1.00
C PHE A 9 4.55 13.22 -1.70
N GLY A 10 5.70 12.76 -1.20
CA GLY A 10 6.37 11.57 -1.70
C GLY A 10 5.53 10.29 -1.54
N ILE A 11 4.84 10.13 -0.40
CA ILE A 11 3.93 8.99 -0.19
C ILE A 11 2.78 9.03 -1.18
N ILE A 12 2.09 10.17 -1.30
CA ILE A 12 0.96 10.32 -2.24
C ILE A 12 1.39 10.07 -3.67
N LEU A 13 2.54 10.63 -4.09
CA LEU A 13 3.08 10.44 -5.43
C LEU A 13 3.49 8.99 -5.68
N GLY A 14 4.02 8.29 -4.68
CA GLY A 14 4.30 6.86 -4.73
C GLY A 14 3.03 6.02 -4.87
N VAL A 15 1.99 6.31 -4.09
CA VAL A 15 0.68 5.62 -4.16
C VAL A 15 0.08 5.81 -5.56
N LEU A 16 0.02 7.04 -6.06
CA LEU A 16 -0.47 7.34 -7.41
C LEU A 16 0.37 6.65 -8.48
N GLY A 17 1.70 6.67 -8.34
CA GLY A 17 2.62 5.99 -9.27
C GLY A 17 2.39 4.48 -9.36
N ILE A 18 2.12 3.82 -8.23
CA ILE A 18 1.80 2.39 -8.19
C ILE A 18 0.43 2.12 -8.82
N LEU A 19 -0.59 2.91 -8.49
CA LEU A 19 -1.94 2.76 -9.05
C LEU A 19 -2.03 3.07 -10.55
N LEU A 20 -1.09 3.85 -11.10
CA LEU A 20 -1.01 4.05 -12.54
C LEU A 20 -0.67 2.76 -13.30
N ILE A 21 0.03 1.81 -12.68
CA ILE A 21 0.40 0.54 -13.33
C ILE A 21 -0.86 -0.24 -13.77
N PRO A 22 -1.80 -0.60 -12.88
CA PRO A 22 -3.03 -1.28 -13.29
C PRO A 22 -3.89 -0.40 -14.21
N LEU A 23 -3.99 0.91 -13.94
CA LEU A 23 -4.78 1.82 -14.78
C LEU A 23 -4.30 1.82 -16.23
N VAL A 24 -2.98 1.87 -16.44
CA VAL A 24 -2.37 1.79 -17.77
C VAL A 24 -2.51 0.38 -18.34
N ALA A 25 -2.30 -0.68 -17.54
CA ALA A 25 -2.44 -2.07 -17.99
C ALA A 25 -3.84 -2.36 -18.53
N MET A 26 -4.90 -1.88 -17.86
CA MET A 26 -6.29 -1.99 -18.31
C MET A 26 -6.57 -1.34 -19.68
N GLN A 27 -5.74 -0.38 -20.11
CA GLN A 27 -5.87 0.22 -21.45
C GLN A 27 -5.30 -0.69 -22.56
N PHE A 28 -4.45 -1.64 -22.21
CA PHE A 28 -3.76 -2.52 -23.16
C PHE A 28 -4.24 -3.97 -23.12
N THR A 29 -4.77 -4.43 -21.98
CA THR A 29 -5.23 -5.81 -21.79
C THR A 29 -6.46 -5.87 -20.89
N SER A 30 -7.31 -6.87 -21.13
CA SER A 30 -8.44 -7.23 -20.26
C SER A 30 -8.05 -8.23 -19.16
N GLU A 31 -6.77 -8.60 -19.05
CA GLU A 31 -6.27 -9.49 -17.98
C GLU A 31 -6.28 -8.80 -16.60
N VAL A 32 -6.15 -7.48 -16.59
CA VAL A 32 -6.36 -6.66 -15.40
C VAL A 32 -7.74 -6.04 -15.54
N ASP A 33 -8.63 -6.29 -14.59
CA ASP A 33 -9.99 -5.76 -14.59
C ASP A 33 -10.31 -5.22 -13.19
N TRP A 34 -9.74 -4.05 -12.86
CA TRP A 34 -9.97 -3.38 -11.58
C TRP A 34 -11.10 -2.37 -11.72
N ASP A 35 -12.14 -2.50 -10.90
CA ASP A 35 -13.17 -1.47 -10.80
C ASP A 35 -12.69 -0.31 -9.91
N LEU A 36 -13.43 0.80 -9.90
CA LEU A 36 -13.15 1.96 -9.07
C LEU A 36 -12.99 1.60 -7.58
N PHE A 37 -13.71 0.58 -7.12
CA PHE A 37 -13.59 0.08 -5.76
C PHE A 37 -12.21 -0.52 -5.47
N ASP A 38 -11.62 -1.29 -6.40
CA ASP A 38 -10.29 -1.88 -6.26
C ASP A 38 -9.21 -0.79 -6.16
N PHE A 39 -9.33 0.24 -6.99
CA PHE A 39 -8.45 1.41 -6.89
C PHE A 39 -8.58 2.13 -5.54
N ALA A 40 -9.79 2.25 -5.01
CA ALA A 40 -10.03 2.87 -3.70
C ALA A 40 -9.47 2.03 -2.55
N VAL A 41 -9.69 0.71 -2.58
CA VAL A 41 -9.18 -0.24 -1.57
C VAL A 41 -7.65 -0.26 -1.61
N MET A 42 -7.05 -0.45 -2.79
CA MET A 42 -5.61 -0.46 -2.96
C MET A 42 -4.97 0.88 -2.59
N GLY A 43 -5.59 1.99 -3.01
CA GLY A 43 -5.14 3.33 -2.64
C GLY A 43 -5.15 3.55 -1.14
N THR A 44 -6.21 3.11 -0.44
CA THR A 44 -6.32 3.20 1.01
C THR A 44 -5.28 2.33 1.70
N LEU A 45 -5.06 1.10 1.21
CA LEU A 45 -4.06 0.17 1.75
C LEU A 45 -2.63 0.72 1.62
N LEU A 46 -2.26 1.22 0.44
CA LEU A 46 -0.94 1.79 0.19
C LEU A 46 -0.72 3.09 0.98
N LEU A 47 -1.73 3.97 1.02
CA LEU A 47 -1.63 5.25 1.73
C LEU A 47 -1.53 5.05 3.24
N SER A 48 -2.38 4.18 3.81
CA SER A 48 -2.31 3.84 5.23
C SER A 48 -0.97 3.21 5.61
N THR A 49 -0.46 2.28 4.79
CA THR A 49 0.86 1.67 5.02
C THR A 49 1.99 2.72 4.94
N GLY A 50 1.96 3.61 3.95
CA GLY A 50 2.94 4.69 3.83
C GLY A 50 2.94 5.64 5.03
N LEU A 51 1.76 5.98 5.56
CA LEU A 51 1.62 6.78 6.78
C LEU A 51 2.11 6.05 8.02
N LEU A 52 1.82 4.75 8.16
CA LEU A 52 2.32 3.92 9.27
C LEU A 52 3.84 3.79 9.23
N CYS A 53 4.43 3.57 8.05
CA CYS A 53 5.88 3.56 7.88
C CYS A 53 6.50 4.91 8.29
N GLU A 54 5.92 6.02 7.87
CA GLU A 54 6.37 7.36 8.28
C GLU A 54 6.26 7.56 9.80
N PHE A 55 5.17 7.07 10.41
CA PHE A 55 4.97 7.12 11.86
C PHE A 55 6.03 6.32 12.61
N VAL A 56 6.32 5.08 12.17
CA VAL A 56 7.39 4.24 12.75
C VAL A 56 8.76 4.93 12.61
N ILE A 57 9.04 5.55 11.46
CA ILE A 57 10.28 6.30 11.24
C ILE A 57 10.38 7.57 12.10
N ARG A 58 9.27 8.15 12.55
CA ARG A 58 9.30 9.31 13.46
C ARG A 58 9.41 8.90 14.92
N THR A 59 8.70 7.86 15.31
CA THR A 59 8.56 7.44 16.71
C THR A 59 9.74 6.57 17.17
N VAL A 60 10.16 5.62 16.35
CA VAL A 60 11.13 4.59 16.77
C VAL A 60 12.55 5.08 16.49
N LYS A 61 13.31 5.34 17.55
CA LYS A 61 14.71 5.82 17.47
C LYS A 61 15.72 4.68 17.26
N ASN A 62 15.43 3.49 17.80
CA ASN A 62 16.31 2.34 17.66
C ASN A 62 16.17 1.73 16.25
N LYS A 63 17.29 1.59 15.55
CA LYS A 63 17.32 1.14 14.15
C LYS A 63 16.85 -0.30 13.99
N ASP A 64 17.20 -1.19 14.90
CA ASP A 64 16.88 -2.62 14.79
C ASP A 64 15.38 -2.85 14.92
N TYR A 65 14.76 -2.24 15.94
CA TYR A 65 13.31 -2.25 16.11
C TYR A 65 12.57 -1.54 14.97
N ARG A 66 13.14 -0.46 14.43
CA ARG A 66 12.55 0.25 13.28
C ARG A 66 12.51 -0.65 12.06
N ILE A 67 13.61 -1.34 11.73
CA ILE A 67 13.68 -2.22 10.57
C ILE A 67 12.69 -3.39 10.74
N GLY A 68 12.63 -4.00 11.92
CA GLY A 68 11.67 -5.07 12.21
C GLY A 68 10.21 -4.64 12.01
N LEU A 69 9.84 -3.46 12.51
CA LEU A 69 8.48 -2.92 12.34
C LEU A 69 8.16 -2.57 10.88
N LEU A 70 9.11 -2.00 10.14
CA LEU A 70 8.92 -1.71 8.72
C LEU A 70 8.76 -3.00 7.91
N ALA A 71 9.58 -4.02 8.19
CA ALA A 71 9.45 -5.33 7.55
C ALA A 71 8.08 -5.95 7.85
N LEU A 72 7.61 -5.87 9.10
CA LEU A 72 6.29 -6.36 9.49
C LEU A 72 5.15 -5.63 8.77
N LEU A 73 5.22 -4.30 8.62
CA LEU A 73 4.24 -3.53 7.86
C LEU A 73 4.20 -3.94 6.37
N VAL A 74 5.37 -4.17 5.78
CA VAL A 74 5.46 -4.62 4.38
C VAL A 74 4.89 -6.03 4.21
N VAL A 75 5.20 -6.96 5.13
CA VAL A 75 4.62 -8.31 5.11
C VAL A 75 3.10 -8.24 5.28
N ALA A 76 2.60 -7.43 6.22
CA ALA A 76 1.17 -7.24 6.41
C ALA A 76 0.48 -6.68 5.15
N LEU A 77 1.09 -5.70 4.47
CA LEU A 77 0.60 -5.18 3.19
C LEU A 77 0.48 -6.29 2.15
N PHE A 78 1.52 -7.11 1.97
CA PHE A 78 1.50 -8.20 1.00
C PHE A 78 0.48 -9.28 1.35
N LEU A 79 0.32 -9.60 2.63
CA LEU A 79 -0.69 -10.55 3.09
C LEU A 79 -2.11 -10.05 2.83
N ILE A 80 -2.41 -8.80 3.18
CA ILE A 80 -3.73 -8.20 2.92
C ILE A 80 -3.98 -8.11 1.42
N TRP A 81 -2.97 -7.76 0.63
CA TRP A 81 -3.13 -7.72 -0.82
C TRP A 81 -3.36 -9.11 -1.42
N ALA A 82 -2.60 -10.12 -0.98
CA ALA A 82 -2.79 -11.51 -1.42
C ALA A 82 -4.16 -12.06 -1.00
N GLU A 83 -4.67 -11.68 0.16
CA GLU A 83 -6.04 -11.97 0.59
C GLU A 83 -7.07 -11.38 -0.36
N LEU A 84 -6.97 -10.09 -0.65
CA LEU A 84 -7.92 -9.41 -1.51
C LEU A 84 -7.85 -9.94 -2.95
N ALA A 85 -6.64 -10.21 -3.47
CA ALA A 85 -6.43 -10.63 -4.85
C ALA A 85 -6.70 -12.12 -5.08
N VAL A 86 -6.27 -13.00 -4.17
CA VAL A 86 -6.26 -14.46 -4.38
C VAL A 86 -7.03 -15.21 -3.28
N GLY A 87 -7.26 -14.60 -2.12
CA GLY A 87 -8.07 -15.22 -1.06
C GLY A 87 -7.37 -16.34 -0.29
N ILE A 88 -6.08 -16.21 -0.05
CA ILE A 88 -5.22 -17.31 0.44
C ILE A 88 -5.62 -17.87 1.82
N LEU A 89 -6.26 -17.09 2.69
CA LEU A 89 -6.68 -17.42 4.05
C LEU A 89 -8.16 -17.86 4.10
N GLY A 90 -8.88 -17.86 2.99
CA GLY A 90 -10.29 -18.28 2.93
C GLY A 90 -11.24 -17.41 3.76
N SER A 91 -10.89 -16.14 3.95
CA SER A 91 -11.72 -15.17 4.67
C SER A 91 -12.93 -14.72 3.84
N PRO A 92 -14.00 -14.17 4.45
CA PRO A 92 -15.15 -13.64 3.70
C PRO A 92 -14.83 -12.47 2.75
N PHE A 93 -13.62 -11.90 2.87
CA PHE A 93 -13.11 -10.80 2.07
C PHE A 93 -12.22 -11.27 0.90
N ALA A 94 -12.11 -12.58 0.70
CA ALA A 94 -11.29 -13.20 -0.32
C ALA A 94 -11.85 -13.01 -1.73
N GLY A 95 -11.04 -12.46 -2.65
CA GLY A 95 -11.32 -12.46 -4.10
C GLY A 95 -12.56 -11.68 -4.54
N SER A 96 -12.92 -10.61 -3.83
CA SER A 96 -14.06 -9.73 -4.11
C SER A 96 -13.67 -8.46 -4.86
#